data_AF-A0ABD2N9B9-F1
#
_entry.id   AF-A0ABD2N9B9-F1
#
_cell.length_a   1.000
_cell.length_b   1.000
_cell.length_c   1.000
_cell.angle_alpha   90.00
_cell.angle_beta   90.00
_cell.angle_gamma   90.00
#
_symmetry.space_group_name_H-M   'P 1'
#
loop_
_entity.id
_entity.type
_entity.pdbx_description
1 polymer ?
#
loop_
_entity_poly.entity_id
_entity_poly.type
_entity_poly.pdbx_seq_one_letter_code
_entity_poly.pdbx_strand_id
1 'polypeptide(L)' 'LKVERAGGGWCPKQQIEKGTREYLQVDLGDIHIITGVQTQGRFDRGRGQEYAEEYTIEYSRPGWNEWKEYERWDAKK' A
#
# COMPACT_ATOMS: atom_id res chain seq x y z
N LEU A 1 2.12 11.07 -17.26
CA LEU A 1 1.08 10.48 -18.14
C LEU A 1 0.08 9.73 -17.26
N LYS A 2 -1.13 10.27 -17.05
CA LYS A 2 -2.21 9.57 -16.33
C LYS A 2 -3.00 8.77 -17.36
N VAL A 3 -2.55 7.56 -17.67
CA VAL A 3 -3.18 6.68 -18.66
C VAL A 3 -3.79 5.51 -17.92
N GLU A 4 -5.11 5.38 -17.98
CA GLU A 4 -5.86 4.30 -17.34
C GLU A 4 -6.29 3.26 -18.36
N ARG A 5 -5.89 2.00 -18.16
CA ARG A 5 -6.41 0.85 -18.92
C ARG A 5 -7.55 0.12 -18.20
N ALA A 6 -7.73 0.39 -16.91
CA ALA A 6 -8.73 -0.20 -16.02
C ALA A 6 -9.30 0.87 -15.06
N GLY A 7 -10.06 0.46 -14.03
CA GLY A 7 -10.80 1.34 -13.12
C GLY A 7 -10.00 2.36 -12.30
N GLY A 8 -8.66 2.34 -12.37
CA GLY A 8 -7.85 3.51 -12.03
C GLY A 8 -6.97 3.49 -10.81
N GLY A 9 -7.02 2.39 -10.09
CA GLY A 9 -6.28 2.15 -8.88
C GLY A 9 -6.60 0.75 -8.40
N TRP A 10 -6.02 0.39 -7.27
CA TRP A 10 -6.40 -0.80 -6.54
C TRP A 10 -7.40 -0.41 -5.45
N CYS A 11 -8.52 -1.13 -5.38
CA CYS A 11 -9.50 -0.99 -4.32
C CYS A 11 -9.79 -2.38 -3.74
N PRO A 12 -9.67 -2.57 -2.41
CA PRO A 12 -10.07 -3.81 -1.79
C PRO A 12 -11.57 -4.03 -1.93
N LYS A 13 -12.01 -5.28 -1.81
CA LYS A 13 -13.42 -5.63 -1.91
C LYS A 13 -14.19 -5.20 -0.66
N GLN A 14 -13.57 -5.35 0.52
CA GLN A 14 -14.17 -4.94 1.79
C GLN A 14 -13.82 -3.50 2.09
N GLN A 15 -14.77 -2.79 2.71
CA GLN A 15 -14.51 -1.44 3.22
C GLN A 15 -13.56 -1.51 4.43
N ILE A 16 -12.62 -0.57 4.48
CA ILE A 16 -11.67 -0.47 5.58
C ILE A 16 -12.41 0.04 6.82
N GLU A 17 -12.55 -0.84 7.80
CA GLU A 17 -13.20 -0.60 9.10
C GLU A 17 -12.38 -1.25 10.21
N LYS A 18 -12.76 -1.01 11.47
CA LYS A 18 -12.08 -1.60 12.62
C LYS A 18 -12.15 -3.13 12.56
N GLY A 19 -11.00 -3.78 12.42
CA GLY A 19 -10.88 -5.23 12.32
C GLY A 19 -10.79 -5.77 10.90
N THR A 20 -11.01 -4.94 9.88
CA THR A 20 -10.74 -5.30 8.48
C THR A 20 -9.25 -5.16 8.21
N ARG A 21 -8.61 -6.22 7.68
CA ARG A 21 -7.22 -6.19 7.21
C ARG A 21 -7.18 -6.51 5.73
N GLU A 22 -6.96 -5.48 4.93
CA GLU A 22 -6.78 -5.56 3.49
C GLU A 22 -5.40 -5.00 3.13
N TYR A 23 -4.75 -5.55 2.11
CA TYR A 23 -3.38 -5.17 1.76
C TYR A 23 -3.11 -5.33 0.27
N LEU A 24 -2.19 -4.50 -0.23
CA LEU A 24 -1.56 -4.68 -1.53
C LEU A 24 -0.13 -5.18 -1.29
N GLN A 25 0.13 -6.43 -1.65
CA GLN A 25 1.46 -7.01 -1.55
C GLN A 25 2.23 -6.81 -2.85
N VAL A 26 3.50 -6.40 -2.73
CA VAL A 26 4.45 -6.30 -3.84
C VAL A 26 5.62 -7.22 -3.55
N ASP A 27 5.82 -8.23 -4.40
CA ASP A 27 6.99 -9.10 -4.38
C ASP A 27 8.10 -8.49 -5.27
N LEU A 28 9.26 -8.23 -4.68
CA LEU A 28 10.42 -7.65 -5.36
C LEU A 28 11.40 -8.72 -5.87
N GLY A 29 11.15 -10.01 -5.61
CA GLY A 29 12.01 -11.14 -6.00
C GLY A 29 13.25 -11.30 -5.12
N ASP A 30 14.03 -10.25 -4.94
CA ASP A 30 15.27 -10.23 -4.15
C ASP A 30 15.22 -9.23 -2.98
N ILE A 31 16.25 -9.24 -2.12
CA ILE A 31 16.37 -8.28 -1.01
C ILE A 31 16.68 -6.88 -1.55
N HIS A 32 15.86 -5.91 -1.18
CA HIS A 32 16.02 -4.50 -1.56
C HIS A 32 16.04 -3.58 -0.33
N ILE A 33 16.74 -2.45 -0.46
CA ILE A 33 16.63 -1.33 0.47
C ILE A 33 15.56 -0.38 -0.07
N ILE A 34 14.45 -0.27 0.64
CA ILE A 34 13.36 0.67 0.30
C ILE A 34 13.59 1.96 1.07
N THR A 35 13.75 3.07 0.35
CA THR A 35 14.01 4.40 0.94
C THR A 35 12.79 5.32 0.95
N GLY A 36 11.69 4.91 0.29
CA GLY A 36 10.47 5.71 0.24
C GLY A 36 9.33 4.99 -0.45
N VAL A 37 8.12 5.45 -0.16
CA VAL A 37 6.87 5.00 -0.77
C VAL A 37 6.09 6.24 -1.20
N GLN A 38 5.45 6.16 -2.37
CA GLN A 38 4.52 7.17 -2.83
C GLN A 38 3.20 6.48 -3.20
N THR A 39 2.11 6.94 -2.61
CA THR A 39 0.77 6.44 -2.89
C THR A 39 0.05 7.37 -3.85
N GLN A 40 -0.93 6.84 -4.57
CA GLN A 40 -1.85 7.64 -5.38
C GLN A 40 -3.23 7.00 -5.33
N GLY A 41 -4.26 7.84 -5.21
CA GLY A 41 -5.66 7.41 -5.29
C GLY A 41 -6.08 7.00 -6.71
N ARG A 42 -7.33 6.55 -6.82
CA ARG A 42 -7.94 6.18 -8.09
C ARG A 42 -8.11 7.41 -8.97
N PHE A 43 -7.68 7.36 -10.23
CA PHE A 43 -7.76 8.54 -11.10
C PHE A 43 -9.12 8.69 -11.80
N ASP A 44 -9.70 7.63 -12.39
CA ASP A 44 -11.00 7.58 -13.09
C ASP A 44 -11.23 8.74 -14.05
N ARG A 45 -10.29 8.94 -14.98
CA ARG A 45 -10.30 10.09 -15.91
C ARG A 45 -10.45 11.45 -15.20
N GLY A 46 -9.93 11.55 -13.97
CA GLY A 46 -10.00 12.75 -13.13
C GLY A 46 -11.26 12.86 -12.25
N ARG A 47 -12.12 11.83 -12.22
CA ARG A 47 -13.33 11.80 -11.39
C ARG A 47 -13.17 10.99 -10.11
N GLY A 48 -12.07 10.24 -9.98
CA GLY A 48 -11.83 9.38 -8.83
C GLY A 48 -11.69 10.22 -7.57
N GLN A 49 -12.33 9.76 -6.50
CA GLN A 49 -12.30 10.41 -5.19
C GLN A 49 -11.73 9.49 -4.11
N GLU A 50 -11.42 8.25 -4.47
CA GLU A 50 -10.98 7.21 -3.58
C GLU A 50 -9.45 7.28 -3.45
N TYR A 51 -8.98 7.51 -2.23
CA TYR A 51 -7.57 7.45 -1.86
C TYR A 51 -7.45 6.91 -0.43
N ALA A 52 -6.31 6.29 -0.12
CA ALA A 52 -6.00 5.90 1.24
C ALA A 52 -5.43 7.10 1.98
N GLU A 53 -6.14 7.55 3.03
CA GLU A 53 -5.71 8.69 3.87
C GLU A 53 -4.55 8.28 4.79
N GLU A 54 -4.59 7.06 5.28
CA GLU A 54 -3.60 6.47 6.17
C GLU A 54 -3.29 5.04 5.70
N TYR A 55 -2.07 4.60 5.95
CA TYR A 55 -1.64 3.24 5.68
C TYR A 55 -0.49 2.86 6.62
N THR A 56 -0.36 1.57 6.89
CA THR A 56 0.82 0.99 7.50
C THR A 56 1.65 0.26 6.44
N ILE A 57 2.93 0.07 6.70
CA ILE A 57 3.80 -0.76 5.86
C ILE A 57 4.19 -1.97 6.70
N GLU A 58 4.01 -3.15 6.13
CA GLU A 58 4.61 -4.37 6.64
C GLU A 58 5.64 -4.89 5.64
N TYR A 59 6.71 -5.50 6.14
CA TYR A 59 7.73 -6.14 5.31
C TYR A 59 8.12 -7.51 5.86
N SER A 60 8.54 -8.40 4.96
CA SER A 60 9.10 -9.70 5.29
C SER A 60 10.35 -9.96 4.45
N ARG A 61 11.16 -10.94 4.85
CA ARG A 61 12.44 -11.29 4.21
C ARG A 61 12.53 -12.80 4.03
N PRO A 62 13.32 -13.30 3.07
CA PRO A 62 13.52 -14.74 2.91
C PRO A 62 13.92 -15.42 4.24
N GLY A 63 13.21 -16.50 4.58
CA GLY A 63 13.40 -17.25 5.82
C GLY A 63 12.62 -16.73 7.03
N TRP A 64 11.85 -15.64 6.91
CA TRP A 64 10.91 -15.22 7.95
C TRP A 64 9.55 -15.89 7.74
N ASN A 65 8.90 -16.24 8.85
CA ASN A 65 7.54 -16.80 8.86
C ASN A 65 6.47 -15.75 9.25
N GLU A 66 6.90 -14.49 9.37
CA GLU A 66 6.08 -13.39 9.85
C GLU A 66 6.37 -12.12 9.05
N TRP A 67 5.39 -11.22 9.08
CA TRP A 67 5.51 -9.85 8.63
C TRP A 67 5.85 -8.97 9.83
N LYS A 68 6.69 -7.95 9.61
CA LYS A 68 6.98 -6.93 10.62
C LYS A 68 6.45 -5.60 10.15
N GLU A 69 5.78 -4.90 11.06
CA GLU A 69 5.34 -3.53 10.83
C GLU A 69 6.56 -2.59 10.80
N TYR A 70 6.57 -1.66 9.86
CA TYR A 70 7.55 -0.60 9.79
C TYR A 70 7.20 0.48 10.80
N GLU A 71 8.10 0.72 11.74
CA GLU A 71 8.02 1.86 12.64
C GLU A 71 8.98 2.95 12.18
N ARG A 72 8.50 4.19 12.20
CA ARG A 72 9.36 5.34 11.93
C ARG A 72 10.37 5.49 13.07
N TRP A 73 11.61 5.79 12.71
CA TRP A 73 12.69 5.99 13.68
C TRP A 73 12.44 7.18 14.63
N ASP A 74 11.62 8.15 14.23
CA ASP A 74 11.32 9.37 14.98
C ASP A 74 10.07 9.25 15.87
N ALA A 75 9.50 8.05 16.00
CA ALA A 75 8.30 7.74 16.79
C ALA A 75 7.07 8.60 16.45
N LYS A 76 7.08 9.29 15.31
CA LYS A 76 5.90 9.99 14.79
C LYS A 76 5.02 8.97 14.06
N LYS A 77 3.72 9.10 14.24
CA LYS A 77 2.75 8.46 13.36
C LYS A 77 2.73 9.21 12.03
#